data_AF-A0A7L3MST3-F1
#
_entry.id   AF-A0A7L3MST3-F1
#
_cell.length_a   1.000
_cell.length_b   1.000
_cell.length_c   1.000
_cell.angle_alpha   90.00
_cell.angle_beta   90.00
_cell.angle_gamma   90.00
#
_symmetry.space_group_name_H-M   'P 1'
#
loop_
_entity.id
_entity.type
_entity.pdbx_description
1 polymer ?
#
loop_
_entity_poly.entity_id
_entity_poly.type
_entity_poly.pdbx_seq_one_letter_code
_entity_poly.pdbx_strand_id
1 'polypeptide(L)'
;MESVYKTYCASYDHALQLVESYRRDPRLQEEILDTLNATVPHTGASDLSFFLVMPVQRVTKYPLLLGKILENTPSSASAHSALQAAVRAMAQVNANINEYKRRREVATKYNKAEHLTLRDRLARLNTHSIAKKTTRLSRLLMHEAGIVAKTEDKEYDDLEEKFQCVASSVATLKENVASYLGHFEAFLLPTPHQCDLQMEQGPAQQQRRLAELLQGSVLPEFRQRVHRLVWQPLCSLSDMLEGPQQLVRKRLDKLLDYEEIQERKSEVGSVSYDEEAAMNTYLAINDLLVAELPRFNQVALQLLGQILRSFSALQLDLAAQALHHAEKELEQV
;
A
#
# COMPACT_ATOMS: atom_id res chain seq x y z
N MET A 1 11.40 -8.52 21.00
CA MET A 1 10.13 -9.17 21.42
C MET A 1 8.93 -8.52 20.74
N GLU A 2 8.76 -7.19 20.88
CA GLU A 2 7.60 -6.46 20.32
C GLU A 2 7.39 -6.65 18.81
N SER A 3 8.44 -6.59 17.98
CA SER A 3 8.33 -6.74 16.52
C SER A 3 7.71 -8.07 16.10
N VAL A 4 8.13 -9.18 16.72
CA VAL A 4 7.64 -10.53 16.41
C VAL A 4 6.17 -10.67 16.80
N TYR A 5 5.79 -10.20 17.99
CA TYR A 5 4.41 -10.26 18.45
C TYR A 5 3.48 -9.34 17.65
N LYS A 6 3.95 -8.16 17.21
CA LYS A 6 3.19 -7.28 16.30
C LYS A 6 2.78 -8.01 15.03
N THR A 7 3.73 -8.62 14.33
CA THR A 7 3.46 -9.36 13.10
C THR A 7 2.54 -10.55 13.34
N TYR A 8 2.81 -11.33 14.40
CA TYR A 8 2.01 -12.51 14.74
C TYR A 8 0.55 -12.14 15.07
N CYS A 9 0.34 -11.23 16.03
CA CYS A 9 -1.00 -10.84 16.49
C CYS A 9 -1.83 -10.19 15.37
N ALA A 10 -1.19 -9.42 14.48
CA ALA A 10 -1.90 -8.81 13.36
C ALA A 10 -2.22 -9.80 12.22
N SER A 11 -1.51 -10.93 12.14
CA SER A 11 -1.79 -12.03 11.19
C SER A 11 -2.65 -13.14 11.78
N TYR A 12 -2.91 -13.12 13.09
CA TYR A 12 -3.60 -14.20 13.80
C TYR A 12 -4.94 -14.57 13.17
N ASP A 13 -5.77 -13.59 12.82
CA ASP A 13 -7.08 -13.84 12.23
C ASP A 13 -6.98 -14.48 10.82
N HIS A 14 -5.92 -14.16 10.07
CA HIS A 14 -5.65 -14.80 8.77
C HIS A 14 -5.18 -16.24 8.96
N ALA A 15 -4.35 -16.50 9.98
CA ALA A 15 -3.92 -17.86 10.31
C ALA A 15 -5.12 -18.74 10.73
N LEU A 16 -6.08 -18.20 11.49
CA LEU A 16 -7.31 -18.91 11.82
C LEU A 16 -8.17 -19.20 10.58
N GLN A 17 -8.31 -18.23 9.66
CA GLN A 17 -9.03 -18.45 8.40
C GLN A 17 -8.37 -19.55 7.54
N LEU A 18 -7.03 -19.61 7.55
CA LEU A 18 -6.29 -20.64 6.85
C LEU A 18 -6.52 -22.02 7.48
N VAL A 19 -6.46 -22.13 8.82
CA VAL A 19 -6.79 -23.38 9.54
C VAL A 19 -8.22 -23.81 9.21
N GLU A 20 -9.18 -22.89 9.21
CA GLU A 20 -10.56 -23.19 8.83
C GLU A 20 -10.68 -23.67 7.38
N SER A 21 -9.87 -23.14 6.47
CA SER A 21 -9.82 -23.65 5.09
C SER A 21 -9.29 -25.08 5.01
N TYR A 22 -8.29 -25.44 5.83
CA TYR A 22 -7.75 -26.79 5.90
C TYR A 22 -8.73 -27.79 6.49
N ARG A 23 -9.68 -27.33 7.33
CA ARG A 23 -10.75 -28.22 7.83
C ARG A 23 -11.65 -28.80 6.74
N ARG A 24 -11.63 -28.20 5.55
CA ARG A 24 -12.39 -28.69 4.39
C ARG A 24 -11.72 -29.87 3.68
N ASP A 25 -10.45 -30.15 3.97
CA ASP A 25 -9.70 -31.27 3.41
C ASP A 25 -9.43 -32.33 4.50
N PRO A 26 -10.12 -33.49 4.45
CA PRO A 26 -9.95 -34.56 5.44
C PRO A 26 -8.52 -35.10 5.53
N ARG A 27 -7.74 -35.10 4.44
CA ARG A 27 -6.37 -35.63 4.42
C ARG A 27 -5.44 -34.71 5.20
N LEU A 28 -5.57 -33.40 4.98
CA LEU A 28 -4.82 -32.40 5.76
C LEU A 28 -5.21 -32.43 7.23
N GLN A 29 -6.49 -32.65 7.55
CA GLN A 29 -6.91 -32.80 8.94
C GLN A 29 -6.26 -34.01 9.63
N GLU A 30 -6.22 -35.15 8.95
CA GLU A 30 -5.57 -36.37 9.45
C GLU A 30 -4.07 -36.13 9.70
N GLU A 31 -3.35 -35.58 8.71
CA GLU A 31 -1.93 -35.25 8.85
C GLU A 31 -1.65 -34.26 10.00
N ILE A 32 -2.49 -33.24 10.15
CA ILE A 32 -2.38 -32.27 11.25
C ILE A 32 -2.57 -32.97 12.59
N LEU A 33 -3.59 -33.81 12.73
CA LEU A 33 -3.90 -34.47 13.98
C LEU A 33 -2.81 -35.50 14.35
N ASP A 34 -2.32 -36.26 13.38
CA ASP A 34 -1.20 -37.19 13.57
C ASP A 34 0.07 -36.46 14.01
N THR A 35 0.36 -35.32 13.37
CA THR A 35 1.49 -34.47 13.76
C THR A 35 1.32 -33.93 15.18
N LEU A 36 0.12 -33.48 15.55
CA LEU A 36 -0.17 -33.00 16.91
C LEU A 36 -0.02 -34.11 17.95
N ASN A 37 -0.54 -35.29 17.67
CA ASN A 37 -0.40 -36.46 18.54
C ASN A 37 1.06 -36.89 18.70
N ALA A 38 1.87 -36.79 17.65
CA ALA A 38 3.30 -37.13 17.70
C ALA A 38 4.14 -36.06 18.41
N THR A 39 3.88 -34.78 18.18
CA THR A 39 4.73 -33.68 18.66
C THR A 39 4.36 -33.16 20.05
N VAL A 40 3.07 -33.20 20.41
CA VAL A 40 2.54 -32.63 21.66
C VAL A 40 1.48 -33.53 22.31
N PRO A 41 1.77 -34.84 22.52
CA PRO A 41 0.79 -35.84 22.98
C PRO A 41 0.12 -35.48 24.31
N HIS A 42 0.80 -34.72 25.17
CA HIS A 42 0.33 -34.39 26.51
C HIS A 42 -0.69 -33.25 26.57
N THR A 43 -0.93 -32.56 25.45
CA THR A 43 -1.77 -31.35 25.42
C THR A 43 -3.24 -31.65 25.16
N GLY A 44 -3.56 -32.83 24.62
CA GLY A 44 -4.93 -33.18 24.21
C GLY A 44 -5.50 -32.25 23.13
N ALA A 45 -4.65 -31.52 22.41
CA ALA A 45 -5.08 -30.54 21.43
C ALA A 45 -5.61 -31.25 20.17
N SER A 46 -6.88 -31.01 19.85
CA SER A 46 -7.55 -31.57 18.66
C SER A 46 -7.43 -30.68 17.43
N ASP A 47 -6.83 -29.49 17.55
CA ASP A 47 -6.70 -28.51 16.47
C ASP A 47 -5.54 -27.54 16.73
N LEU A 48 -4.95 -27.04 15.65
CA LEU A 48 -3.87 -26.04 15.65
C LEU A 48 -4.29 -24.73 16.33
N SER A 49 -5.57 -24.35 16.27
CA SER A 49 -6.07 -23.11 16.88
C SER A 49 -5.72 -22.99 18.37
N PHE A 50 -5.64 -24.12 19.09
CA PHE A 50 -5.23 -24.15 20.50
C PHE A 50 -3.82 -23.61 20.72
N PHE A 51 -2.88 -23.92 19.83
CA PHE A 51 -1.51 -23.40 19.91
C PHE A 51 -1.41 -22.00 19.36
N LEU A 52 -2.16 -21.70 18.30
CA LEU A 52 -2.11 -20.40 17.64
C LEU A 52 -2.55 -19.25 18.55
N VAL A 53 -3.46 -19.49 19.49
CA VAL A 53 -3.92 -18.47 20.44
C VAL A 53 -2.90 -18.23 21.57
N MET A 54 -1.99 -19.17 21.85
CA MET A 54 -1.10 -19.07 23.00
C MET A 54 -0.19 -17.83 22.97
N PRO A 55 0.48 -17.46 21.85
CA PRO A 55 1.28 -16.24 21.81
C PRO A 55 0.44 -14.98 22.10
N VAL A 56 -0.77 -14.90 21.54
CA VAL A 56 -1.70 -13.78 21.77
C VAL A 56 -2.05 -13.65 23.24
N GLN A 57 -2.34 -14.76 23.92
CA GLN A 57 -2.63 -14.77 25.36
C GLN A 57 -1.38 -14.55 26.22
N ARG A 58 -0.22 -15.03 25.79
CA ARG A 58 1.01 -15.01 26.59
C ARG A 58 1.54 -13.58 26.73
N VAL A 59 1.50 -12.80 25.65
CA VAL A 59 1.97 -11.42 25.68
C VAL A 59 1.09 -10.54 26.58
N THR A 60 -0.22 -10.80 26.63
CA THR A 60 -1.16 -10.09 27.52
C THR A 60 -1.01 -10.48 28.99
N LYS A 61 -0.54 -11.70 29.29
CA LYS A 61 -0.33 -12.19 30.67
C LYS A 61 0.92 -11.64 31.34
N TYR A 62 1.99 -11.31 30.60
CA TYR A 62 3.24 -10.84 31.20
C TYR A 62 3.10 -9.63 32.14
N PRO A 63 2.41 -8.52 31.78
CA PRO A 63 2.25 -7.39 32.71
C PRO A 63 1.44 -7.78 33.96
N LEU A 64 0.49 -8.71 33.85
CA LEU A 64 -0.31 -9.19 35.00
C LEU A 64 0.54 -10.00 35.97
N LEU A 65 1.36 -10.91 35.45
CA LEU A 65 2.26 -11.75 36.25
C LEU A 65 3.34 -10.89 36.94
N LEU A 66 3.96 -9.97 36.19
CA LEU A 66 4.94 -9.03 36.75
C LEU A 66 4.29 -8.09 37.78
N GLY A 67 3.05 -7.64 37.53
CA GLY A 67 2.28 -6.84 38.47
C GLY A 67 2.04 -7.59 39.78
N LYS A 68 1.67 -8.88 39.70
CA LYS A 68 1.48 -9.71 40.89
C LYS A 68 2.78 -9.91 41.67
N ILE A 69 3.92 -10.06 41.01
CA ILE A 69 5.22 -10.14 41.67
C ILE A 69 5.55 -8.81 42.36
N LEU A 70 5.31 -7.68 41.68
CA LEU A 70 5.54 -6.35 42.23
C LEU A 70 4.69 -6.08 43.47
N GLU A 71 3.39 -6.44 43.45
CA GLU A 71 2.48 -6.32 44.60
C GLU A 71 2.97 -7.07 45.84
N ASN A 72 3.70 -8.17 45.64
CA ASN A 72 4.25 -9.01 46.71
C ASN A 72 5.73 -8.70 47.02
N THR A 73 6.31 -7.67 46.39
CA THR A 73 7.70 -7.26 46.59
C THR A 73 7.75 -5.96 47.41
N PRO A 74 8.32 -5.95 48.63
CA PRO A 74 8.41 -4.74 49.45
C PRO A 74 9.11 -3.59 48.72
N SER A 75 8.67 -2.35 48.95
CA SER A 75 9.27 -1.16 48.32
C SER A 75 10.73 -0.92 48.68
N SER A 76 11.21 -1.52 49.78
CA SER A 76 12.61 -1.48 50.21
C SER A 76 13.51 -2.49 49.49
N ALA A 77 12.94 -3.44 48.74
CA ALA A 77 13.72 -4.45 48.03
C ALA A 77 14.44 -3.82 46.83
N SER A 78 15.70 -4.20 46.61
CA SER A 78 16.52 -3.71 45.48
C SER A 78 15.88 -3.98 44.12
N ALA A 79 15.09 -5.05 44.00
CA ALA A 79 14.39 -5.44 42.77
C ALA A 79 13.09 -4.65 42.50
N HIS A 80 12.55 -3.91 43.47
CA HIS A 80 11.22 -3.28 43.36
C HIS A 80 11.15 -2.27 42.20
N SER A 81 12.15 -1.40 42.08
CA SER A 81 12.24 -0.42 40.99
C SER A 81 12.34 -1.08 39.61
N ALA A 82 13.16 -2.14 39.49
CA ALA A 82 13.31 -2.89 38.25
C ALA A 82 12.00 -3.62 37.87
N LEU A 83 11.28 -4.20 38.84
CA LEU A 83 9.98 -4.83 38.61
C LEU A 83 8.92 -3.80 38.17
N GLN A 84 8.88 -2.63 38.81
CA GLN A 84 7.97 -1.56 38.41
C GLN A 84 8.23 -1.10 36.97
N ALA A 85 9.50 -0.94 36.59
CA ALA A 85 9.88 -0.62 35.21
C ALA A 85 9.46 -1.74 34.24
N ALA A 86 9.66 -3.01 34.60
CA ALA A 86 9.28 -4.16 33.78
C ALA A 86 7.76 -4.26 33.55
N VAL A 87 6.94 -4.01 34.58
CA VAL A 87 5.47 -3.95 34.45
C VAL A 87 5.06 -2.89 33.45
N ARG A 88 5.59 -1.67 33.59
CA ARG A 88 5.29 -0.55 32.68
C ARG A 88 5.73 -0.87 31.25
N ALA A 89 6.93 -1.41 31.07
CA ALA A 89 7.45 -1.77 29.76
C ALA A 89 6.57 -2.84 29.07
N MET A 90 6.15 -3.88 29.79
CA MET A 90 5.28 -4.93 29.20
C MET A 90 3.85 -4.45 28.93
N ALA A 91 3.32 -3.52 29.75
CA ALA A 91 2.05 -2.86 29.45
C ALA A 91 2.15 -2.03 28.16
N GLN A 92 3.26 -1.30 27.98
CA GLN A 92 3.51 -0.53 26.76
C GLN A 92 3.64 -1.43 25.53
N VAL A 93 4.34 -2.57 25.64
CA VAL A 93 4.45 -3.55 24.55
C VAL A 93 3.07 -4.04 24.10
N ASN A 94 2.16 -4.35 25.03
CA ASN A 94 0.80 -4.77 24.70
C ASN A 94 0.00 -3.66 24.02
N ALA A 95 0.09 -2.42 24.52
CA ALA A 95 -0.56 -1.28 23.89
C ALA A 95 -0.05 -1.09 22.44
N ASN A 96 1.27 -1.15 22.23
CA ASN A 96 1.89 -1.02 20.91
C ASN A 96 1.47 -2.14 19.95
N ILE A 97 1.33 -3.38 20.43
CA ILE A 97 0.87 -4.52 19.62
C ILE A 97 -0.59 -4.33 19.21
N ASN A 98 -1.44 -3.94 20.16
CA ASN A 98 -2.85 -3.72 19.91
C ASN A 98 -3.06 -2.60 18.88
N GLU A 99 -2.33 -1.50 19.04
CA GLU A 99 -2.37 -0.38 18.11
C GLU A 99 -1.86 -0.77 16.71
N TYR A 100 -0.79 -1.56 16.62
CA TYR A 100 -0.33 -2.09 15.33
C TYR A 100 -1.37 -3.00 14.65
N LYS A 101 -1.99 -3.93 15.40
CA LYS A 101 -3.06 -4.80 14.88
C LYS A 101 -4.19 -3.95 14.32
N ARG A 102 -4.62 -2.95 15.09
CA ARG A 102 -5.69 -2.02 14.72
C ARG A 102 -5.37 -1.22 13.46
N ARG A 103 -4.16 -0.66 13.33
CA ARG A 103 -3.73 0.03 12.10
C ARG A 103 -3.76 -0.90 10.90
N ARG A 104 -3.37 -2.17 11.05
CA ARG A 104 -3.42 -3.15 9.96
C ARG A 104 -4.85 -3.54 9.57
N GLU A 105 -5.77 -3.61 10.51
CA GLU A 105 -7.20 -3.82 10.23
C GLU A 105 -7.79 -2.62 9.49
N VAL A 106 -7.49 -1.40 9.92
CA VAL A 106 -7.89 -0.17 9.24
C VAL A 106 -7.32 -0.12 7.82
N ALA A 107 -6.03 -0.41 7.66
CA ALA A 107 -5.41 -0.53 6.34
C ALA A 107 -6.19 -1.54 5.49
N THR A 108 -6.40 -2.77 5.97
CA THR A 108 -7.11 -3.81 5.20
C THR A 108 -8.54 -3.40 4.82
N LYS A 109 -9.24 -2.69 5.72
CA LYS A 109 -10.63 -2.25 5.52
C LYS A 109 -10.76 -1.16 4.46
N TYR A 110 -9.78 -0.26 4.35
CA TYR A 110 -9.87 0.93 3.50
C TYR A 110 -8.89 0.94 2.31
N ASN A 111 -7.93 0.02 2.26
CA ASN A 111 -6.96 -0.14 1.16
C ASN A 111 -7.53 -0.94 -0.02
N LYS A 112 -8.62 -1.70 0.17
CA LYS A 112 -9.27 -2.40 -0.93
C LYS A 112 -10.07 -1.40 -1.76
N ALA A 113 -9.50 -1.03 -2.92
CA ALA A 113 -10.26 -0.52 -4.04
C ALA A 113 -11.25 -1.61 -4.49
N GLU A 114 -12.41 -1.70 -3.83
CA GLU A 114 -13.45 -2.59 -4.35
C GLU A 114 -13.88 -2.00 -5.71
N HIS A 115 -13.59 -2.73 -6.79
CA HIS A 115 -14.16 -2.50 -8.12
C HIS A 115 -15.66 -2.83 -8.08
N LEU A 116 -16.41 -2.04 -7.33
CA LEU A 116 -17.86 -2.12 -7.23
C LEU A 116 -18.44 -1.55 -8.50
N THR A 117 -19.35 -2.31 -9.12
CA THR A 117 -20.15 -1.78 -10.22
C THR A 117 -21.02 -0.63 -9.71
N LEU A 118 -21.49 0.24 -10.61
CA LEU A 118 -22.40 1.33 -10.26
C LEU A 118 -23.65 0.82 -9.53
N ARG A 119 -24.11 -0.39 -9.88
CA ARG A 119 -25.24 -1.07 -9.23
C ARG A 119 -24.92 -1.46 -7.78
N ASP A 120 -23.74 -2.01 -7.52
CA ASP A 120 -23.31 -2.37 -6.17
C ASP A 120 -23.11 -1.13 -5.30
N ARG A 121 -22.63 -0.02 -5.89
CA ARG A 121 -22.54 1.28 -5.22
C ARG A 121 -23.93 1.84 -4.88
N LEU A 122 -24.90 1.68 -5.79
CA LEU A 122 -26.30 2.08 -5.56
C LEU A 122 -26.98 1.24 -4.48
N ALA A 123 -26.73 -0.07 -4.47
CA ALA A 123 -27.30 -0.99 -3.49
C ALA A 123 -26.76 -0.76 -2.06
N ARG A 124 -25.57 -0.18 -1.93
CA ARG A 124 -24.95 0.14 -0.63
C ARG A 124 -25.24 1.56 -0.14
N LEU A 125 -26.03 2.35 -0.89
CA LEU A 125 -26.50 3.67 -0.44
C LEU A 125 -27.46 3.49 0.74
N ASN A 126 -26.93 3.68 1.94
CA ASN A 126 -27.70 3.72 3.19
C ASN A 126 -28.03 5.18 3.54
N THR A 127 -29.28 5.49 3.90
CA THR A 127 -29.74 6.79 4.39
C THR A 127 -28.81 7.39 5.45
N HIS A 128 -28.29 6.56 6.37
CA HIS A 128 -27.34 6.99 7.41
C HIS A 128 -25.97 7.38 6.84
N SER A 129 -25.52 6.75 5.75
CA SER A 129 -24.27 7.12 5.07
C SER A 129 -24.41 8.38 4.22
N ILE A 130 -25.59 8.62 3.65
CA ILE A 130 -25.92 9.87 2.94
C ILE A 130 -25.96 11.02 3.94
N ALA A 131 -26.67 10.86 5.06
CA ALA A 131 -26.74 11.86 6.12
C ALA A 131 -25.34 12.29 6.58
N LYS A 132 -24.45 11.32 6.87
CA LYS A 132 -23.05 11.62 7.24
C LYS A 132 -22.29 12.38 6.15
N LYS A 133 -22.46 12.04 4.87
CA LYS A 133 -21.82 12.79 3.77
C LYS A 133 -22.33 14.22 3.69
N THR A 134 -23.62 14.44 3.89
CA THR A 134 -24.22 15.78 3.92
C THR A 134 -23.71 16.60 5.10
N THR A 135 -23.66 16.01 6.30
CA THR A 135 -23.12 16.68 7.50
C THR A 135 -21.65 17.05 7.31
N ARG A 136 -20.83 16.14 6.77
CA ARG A 136 -19.42 16.42 6.43
C ARG A 136 -19.28 17.56 5.43
N LEU A 137 -20.08 17.57 4.38
CA LEU A 137 -20.05 18.65 3.38
C LEU A 137 -20.45 19.99 3.99
N SER A 138 -21.48 20.01 4.85
CA SER A 138 -21.86 21.20 5.61
C SER A 138 -20.69 21.72 6.46
N ARG A 139 -20.00 20.82 7.18
CA ARG A 139 -18.85 21.18 8.03
C ARG A 139 -17.67 21.69 7.21
N LEU A 140 -17.39 21.09 6.06
CA LEU A 140 -16.35 21.56 5.14
C LEU A 140 -16.64 22.98 4.61
N LEU A 141 -17.90 23.28 4.27
CA LEU A 141 -18.31 24.63 3.88
C LEU A 141 -18.17 25.65 5.02
N MET A 142 -18.43 25.24 6.26
CA MET A 142 -18.22 26.09 7.45
C MET A 142 -16.74 26.42 7.67
N HIS A 143 -15.84 25.47 7.44
CA HIS A 143 -14.39 25.69 7.46
C HIS A 143 -13.95 26.71 6.40
N GLU A 144 -14.37 26.52 5.15
CA GLU A 144 -14.04 27.43 4.03
C GLU A 144 -14.60 28.84 4.23
N ALA A 145 -15.76 28.96 4.89
CA ALA A 145 -16.37 30.24 5.23
C ALA A 145 -15.77 30.91 6.49
N GLY A 146 -14.83 30.24 7.18
CA GLY A 146 -14.24 30.73 8.43
C GLY A 146 -15.21 30.76 9.63
N ILE A 147 -16.33 30.04 9.53
CA ILE A 147 -17.36 29.95 10.58
C ILE A 147 -16.91 29.01 11.70
N VAL A 148 -16.18 27.94 11.34
CA VAL A 148 -15.61 26.96 12.27
C VAL A 148 -14.10 26.91 12.04
N ALA A 149 -13.33 26.81 13.13
CA ALA A 149 -11.87 26.71 13.04
C ALA A 149 -11.46 25.32 12.56
N LYS A 150 -10.64 25.27 11.50
CA LYS A 150 -10.06 24.04 10.97
C LYS A 150 -8.96 23.52 11.89
N THR A 151 -8.96 22.22 12.18
CA THR A 151 -7.82 21.59 12.85
C THR A 151 -6.59 21.66 11.94
N GLU A 152 -5.58 22.43 12.35
CA GLU A 152 -4.28 22.47 11.65
C GLU A 152 -3.41 21.29 12.11
N ASP A 153 -3.07 20.41 11.18
CA ASP A 153 -2.12 19.31 11.38
C ASP A 153 -0.98 19.47 10.38
N LYS A 154 -0.13 20.48 10.63
CA LYS A 154 0.92 20.90 9.71
C LYS A 154 1.88 19.76 9.35
N GLU A 155 2.17 18.87 10.29
CA GLU A 155 3.03 17.71 10.05
C GLU A 155 2.39 16.75 9.04
N TYR A 156 1.09 16.46 9.19
CA TYR A 156 0.38 15.64 8.23
C TYR A 156 0.19 16.36 6.88
N ASP A 157 -0.12 17.66 6.89
CA ASP A 157 -0.36 18.44 5.68
C ASP A 157 0.87 18.43 4.76
N ASP A 158 2.08 18.59 5.32
CA ASP A 158 3.35 18.47 4.58
C ASP A 158 3.56 17.05 3.99
N LEU A 159 3.09 16.00 4.70
CA LEU A 159 3.17 14.61 4.23
C LEU A 159 2.17 14.32 3.11
N GLU A 160 0.94 14.84 3.24
CA GLU A 160 -0.09 14.75 2.21
C GLU A 160 0.34 15.48 0.95
N GLU A 161 0.86 16.71 1.05
CA GLU A 161 1.34 17.48 -0.10
C GLU A 161 2.41 16.70 -0.88
N LYS A 162 3.39 16.13 -0.18
CA LYS A 162 4.41 15.27 -0.79
C LYS A 162 3.79 14.05 -1.47
N PHE A 163 2.83 13.40 -0.83
CA PHE A 163 2.14 12.25 -1.42
C PHE A 163 1.38 12.64 -2.69
N GLN A 164 0.64 13.75 -2.69
CA GLN A 164 -0.06 14.24 -3.88
C GLN A 164 0.90 14.63 -5.01
N CYS A 165 2.06 15.21 -4.68
CA CYS A 165 3.10 15.51 -5.66
C CYS A 165 3.64 14.23 -6.33
N VAL A 166 3.90 13.18 -5.55
CA VAL A 166 4.32 11.87 -6.07
C VAL A 166 3.23 11.25 -6.93
N ALA A 167 1.98 11.22 -6.45
CA ALA A 167 0.84 10.66 -7.17
C ALA A 167 0.63 11.37 -8.52
N SER A 168 0.67 12.71 -8.51
CA SER A 168 0.56 13.53 -9.72
C SER A 168 1.72 13.28 -10.69
N SER A 169 2.94 13.16 -10.19
CA SER A 169 4.12 12.86 -11.02
C SER A 169 4.02 11.49 -11.70
N VAL A 170 3.52 10.48 -10.99
CA VAL A 170 3.27 9.14 -11.55
C VAL A 170 2.17 9.18 -12.61
N ALA A 171 1.06 9.86 -12.34
CA ALA A 171 -0.04 9.99 -13.29
C ALA A 171 0.41 10.69 -14.58
N THR A 172 1.09 11.84 -14.46
CA THR A 172 1.62 12.59 -15.60
C THR A 172 2.64 11.77 -16.39
N LEU A 173 3.57 11.08 -15.72
CA LEU A 173 4.54 10.23 -16.42
C LEU A 173 3.84 9.08 -17.16
N LYS A 174 2.80 8.49 -16.57
CA LYS A 174 2.03 7.42 -17.19
C LYS A 174 1.35 7.90 -18.46
N GLU A 175 0.69 9.05 -18.42
CA GLU A 175 0.09 9.67 -19.60
C GLU A 175 1.13 10.01 -20.69
N ASN A 176 2.29 10.52 -20.29
CA ASN A 176 3.39 10.83 -21.20
C ASN A 176 3.96 9.56 -21.87
N VAL A 177 4.16 8.47 -21.13
CA VAL A 177 4.67 7.21 -21.67
C VAL A 177 3.62 6.54 -22.57
N ALA A 178 2.34 6.60 -22.20
CA ALA A 178 1.25 6.11 -23.06
C ALA A 178 1.22 6.86 -24.40
N SER A 179 1.29 8.20 -24.34
CA SER A 179 1.34 9.04 -25.54
C SER A 179 2.59 8.77 -26.37
N TYR A 180 3.75 8.63 -25.73
CA TYR A 180 5.00 8.26 -26.39
C TYR A 180 4.88 6.94 -27.15
N LEU A 181 4.36 5.88 -26.52
CA LEU A 181 4.15 4.59 -27.16
C LEU A 181 3.15 4.67 -28.31
N GLY A 182 2.06 5.43 -28.15
CA GLY A 182 1.09 5.67 -29.22
C GLY A 182 1.71 6.40 -30.43
N HIS A 183 2.51 7.44 -30.19
CA HIS A 183 3.26 8.12 -31.25
C HIS A 183 4.31 7.21 -31.90
N PHE A 184 4.97 6.36 -31.11
CA PHE A 184 5.93 5.40 -31.60
C PHE A 184 5.28 4.37 -32.52
N GLU A 185 4.11 3.86 -32.16
CA GLU A 185 3.32 2.97 -33.03
C GLU A 185 2.86 3.66 -34.32
N ALA A 186 2.41 4.91 -34.22
CA ALA A 186 2.06 5.71 -35.40
C ALA A 186 3.28 5.95 -36.32
N PHE A 187 4.46 6.14 -35.76
CA PHE A 187 5.72 6.28 -36.50
C PHE A 187 6.14 4.98 -37.22
N LEU A 188 5.80 3.82 -36.65
CA LEU A 188 6.11 2.51 -37.25
C LEU A 188 5.13 2.08 -38.35
N LEU A 189 3.97 2.72 -38.46
CA LEU A 189 2.95 2.33 -39.43
C LEU A 189 3.37 2.56 -40.90
N PRO A 190 4.01 3.67 -41.27
CA PRO A 190 4.48 3.87 -42.64
C PRO A 190 5.70 3.00 -42.95
N THR A 191 5.61 2.23 -44.04
CA THR A 191 6.69 1.37 -44.55
C THR A 191 7.22 1.86 -45.91
N PRO A 192 7.71 3.11 -46.03
CA PRO A 192 8.14 3.67 -47.32
C PRO A 192 9.29 2.90 -47.96
N HIS A 193 10.06 2.16 -47.17
CA HIS A 193 11.14 1.29 -47.64
C HIS A 193 10.62 0.13 -48.52
N GLN A 194 9.35 -0.28 -48.35
CA GLN A 194 8.69 -1.31 -49.17
C GLN A 194 8.25 -0.79 -50.55
N CYS A 195 8.31 0.53 -50.79
CA CYS A 195 8.05 1.07 -52.12
C CYS A 195 9.18 0.67 -53.07
N ASP A 196 8.83 -0.04 -54.14
CA ASP A 196 9.78 -0.39 -55.18
C ASP A 196 10.05 0.81 -56.08
N LEU A 197 11.18 1.48 -55.83
CA LEU A 197 11.67 2.60 -56.64
C LEU A 197 12.50 2.15 -57.86
N GLN A 198 12.64 0.83 -58.11
CA GLN A 198 13.44 0.28 -59.22
C GLN A 198 14.90 0.77 -59.25
N MET A 199 15.45 1.15 -58.09
CA MET A 199 16.84 1.54 -57.92
C MET A 199 17.63 0.35 -57.36
N GLU A 200 18.35 -0.36 -58.24
CA GLU A 200 19.03 -1.61 -57.85
C GLU A 200 20.44 -1.42 -57.26
N GLN A 201 21.02 -0.21 -57.34
CA GLN A 201 22.35 0.09 -56.80
C GLN A 201 22.44 1.49 -56.19
N GLY A 202 23.39 1.67 -55.26
CA GLY A 202 23.75 2.95 -54.66
C GLY A 202 23.06 3.26 -53.32
N PRO A 203 23.10 4.54 -52.87
CA PRO A 203 22.66 4.96 -51.54
C PRO A 203 21.20 4.63 -51.22
N ALA A 204 20.33 4.61 -52.23
CA ALA A 204 18.91 4.26 -52.07
C ALA A 204 18.71 2.82 -51.58
N GLN A 205 19.54 1.87 -52.02
CA GLN A 205 19.46 0.48 -51.60
C GLN A 205 19.97 0.28 -50.17
N GLN A 206 21.05 0.98 -49.79
CA GLN A 206 21.56 1.00 -48.41
C GLN A 206 20.53 1.54 -47.43
N GLN A 207 19.89 2.65 -47.79
CA GLN A 207 18.84 3.25 -46.97
C GLN A 207 17.63 2.32 -46.82
N ARG A 208 17.27 1.57 -47.88
CA ARG A 208 16.20 0.55 -47.81
C ARG A 208 16.57 -0.57 -46.84
N ARG A 209 17.75 -1.17 -46.95
CA ARG A 209 18.20 -2.25 -46.05
C ARG A 209 18.27 -1.80 -44.60
N LEU A 210 18.79 -0.59 -44.34
CA LEU A 210 18.82 -0.02 -43.00
C LEU A 210 17.40 0.17 -42.45
N ALA A 211 16.48 0.72 -43.25
CA ALA A 211 15.10 0.92 -42.84
C ALA A 211 14.36 -0.40 -42.57
N GLU A 212 14.57 -1.43 -43.39
CA GLU A 212 14.03 -2.78 -43.19
C GLU A 212 14.52 -3.39 -41.87
N LEU A 213 15.82 -3.28 -41.59
CA LEU A 213 16.40 -3.78 -40.34
C LEU A 213 15.82 -3.04 -39.12
N LEU A 214 15.79 -1.71 -39.17
CA LEU A 214 15.31 -0.88 -38.07
C LEU A 214 13.83 -1.15 -37.79
N GLN A 215 12.99 -1.19 -38.83
CA GLN A 215 11.55 -1.44 -38.66
C GLN A 215 11.23 -2.91 -38.33
N GLY A 216 12.02 -3.86 -38.83
CA GLY A 216 11.78 -5.29 -38.65
C GLY A 216 12.28 -5.87 -37.33
N SER A 217 13.32 -5.27 -36.72
CA SER A 217 13.99 -5.85 -35.53
C SER A 217 14.24 -4.84 -34.41
N VAL A 218 15.00 -3.78 -34.68
CA VAL A 218 15.51 -2.85 -33.65
C VAL A 218 14.37 -2.08 -32.97
N LEU A 219 13.47 -1.46 -33.74
CA LEU A 219 12.39 -0.65 -33.18
C LEU A 219 11.31 -1.50 -32.47
N PRO A 220 10.88 -2.67 -32.99
CA PRO A 220 10.01 -3.59 -32.25
C PRO A 220 10.61 -4.08 -30.93
N GLU A 221 11.90 -4.42 -30.90
CA GLU A 221 12.59 -4.85 -29.67
C GLU A 221 12.64 -3.71 -28.65
N PHE A 222 13.01 -2.50 -29.10
CA PHE A 222 12.97 -1.30 -28.27
C PHE A 222 11.58 -1.08 -27.66
N ARG A 223 10.50 -1.17 -28.46
CA ARG A 223 9.11 -1.04 -27.98
C ARG A 223 8.82 -2.05 -26.87
N GLN A 224 9.20 -3.31 -27.08
CA GLN A 224 8.97 -4.37 -26.11
C GLN A 224 9.73 -4.10 -24.80
N ARG A 225 10.97 -3.62 -24.89
CA ARG A 225 11.78 -3.25 -23.73
C ARG A 225 11.18 -2.06 -22.98
N VAL A 226 10.72 -1.01 -23.68
CA VAL A 226 10.01 0.13 -23.05
C VAL A 226 8.73 -0.35 -22.37
N HIS A 227 7.94 -1.20 -23.02
CA HIS A 227 6.73 -1.74 -22.42
C HIS A 227 7.02 -2.52 -21.13
N ARG A 228 8.04 -3.39 -21.14
CA ARG A 228 8.38 -4.24 -20.00
C ARG A 228 9.07 -3.49 -18.85
N LEU A 229 9.99 -2.59 -19.16
CA LEU A 229 10.88 -1.96 -18.17
C LEU A 229 10.41 -0.57 -17.72
N VAL A 230 9.49 0.05 -18.45
CA VAL A 230 8.97 1.39 -18.16
C VAL A 230 7.47 1.34 -17.92
N TRP A 231 6.69 0.87 -18.89
CA TRP A 231 5.23 0.91 -18.82
C TRP A 231 4.65 0.00 -17.72
N GLN A 232 5.03 -1.28 -17.69
CA GLN A 232 4.52 -2.23 -16.67
C GLN A 232 4.85 -1.82 -15.22
N PRO A 233 6.10 -1.42 -14.88
CA PRO A 233 6.40 -0.90 -13.55
C PRO A 233 5.63 0.37 -13.20
N LEU A 234 5.40 1.26 -14.17
CA LEU A 234 4.66 2.49 -13.96
C LEU A 234 3.17 2.24 -13.73
N CYS A 235 2.56 1.29 -14.44
CA CYS A 235 1.21 0.81 -14.15
C CYS A 235 1.13 0.22 -12.73
N SER A 236 2.07 -0.65 -12.37
CA SER A 236 2.10 -1.26 -11.03
C SER A 236 2.24 -0.20 -9.92
N LEU A 237 3.07 0.82 -10.13
CA LEU A 237 3.21 1.94 -9.19
C LEU A 237 1.94 2.78 -9.10
N SER A 238 1.29 3.07 -10.23
CA SER A 238 -0.01 3.74 -10.29
C SER A 238 -1.07 2.98 -9.49
N ASP A 239 -1.12 1.65 -9.61
CA ASP A 239 -2.10 0.82 -8.90
C ASP A 239 -1.81 0.79 -7.38
N MET A 240 -0.54 0.74 -6.99
CA MET A 240 -0.12 0.78 -5.57
C MET A 240 -0.47 2.11 -4.87
N LEU A 241 -0.65 3.21 -5.62
CA LEU A 241 -1.03 4.52 -5.07
C LEU A 241 -2.52 4.61 -4.69
N GLU A 242 -3.39 3.78 -5.29
CA GLU A 242 -4.83 3.88 -5.09
C GLU A 242 -5.24 3.68 -3.63
N GLY A 243 -4.61 2.73 -2.96
CA GLY A 243 -4.83 2.39 -1.56
C GLY A 243 -4.53 3.54 -0.60
N PRO A 244 -3.28 4.05 -0.58
CA PRO A 244 -2.93 5.26 0.15
C PRO A 244 -3.82 6.46 -0.19
N GLN A 245 -4.15 6.69 -1.48
CA GLN A 245 -5.05 7.79 -1.89
C GLN A 245 -6.44 7.67 -1.25
N GLN A 246 -6.97 6.45 -1.19
CA GLN A 246 -8.25 6.18 -0.52
C GLN A 246 -8.17 6.43 0.99
N LEU A 247 -7.08 6.01 1.64
CA LEU A 247 -6.87 6.26 3.06
C LEU A 247 -6.76 7.75 3.38
N VAL A 248 -6.03 8.53 2.57
CA VAL A 248 -5.93 9.99 2.70
C VAL A 248 -7.32 10.64 2.60
N ARG A 249 -8.11 10.27 1.59
CA ARG A 249 -9.50 10.74 1.46
C ARG A 249 -10.37 10.32 2.65
N LYS A 250 -10.21 9.09 3.15
CA LYS A 250 -10.95 8.59 4.31
C LYS A 250 -10.55 9.30 5.58
N ARG A 251 -9.29 9.68 5.75
CA ARG A 251 -8.83 10.49 6.88
C ARG A 251 -9.59 11.80 6.92
N LEU A 252 -9.69 12.52 5.80
CA LEU A 252 -10.43 13.78 5.71
C LEU A 252 -11.91 13.58 6.07
N ASP A 253 -12.58 12.56 5.50
CA ASP A 253 -13.96 12.22 5.85
C ASP A 253 -14.12 11.99 7.37
N LYS A 254 -13.14 11.34 8.01
CA LYS A 254 -13.18 10.95 9.42
C LYS A 254 -12.72 12.04 10.39
N LEU A 255 -11.89 12.96 9.95
CA LEU A 255 -11.55 14.16 10.69
C LEU A 255 -12.81 15.00 10.95
N LEU A 256 -13.64 15.18 9.93
CA LEU A 256 -14.89 15.92 10.07
C LEU A 256 -15.86 15.27 11.07
N ASP A 257 -15.96 13.93 11.08
CA ASP A 257 -16.73 13.19 12.09
C ASP A 257 -16.11 13.40 13.50
N TYR A 258 -14.78 13.35 13.61
CA TYR A 258 -14.04 13.46 14.87
C TYR A 258 -14.21 14.84 15.51
N GLU A 259 -14.05 15.92 14.74
CA GLU A 259 -14.19 17.28 15.24
C GLU A 259 -15.62 17.55 15.76
N GLU A 260 -16.64 17.06 15.06
CA GLU A 260 -18.05 17.20 15.47
C GLU A 260 -18.32 16.49 16.81
N ILE A 261 -17.81 15.26 16.94
CA ILE A 261 -17.94 14.50 18.19
C ILE A 261 -17.14 15.15 19.31
N GLN A 262 -15.97 15.70 19.01
CA GLN A 262 -15.13 16.39 19.99
C GLN A 262 -15.78 17.66 20.53
N GLU A 263 -16.40 18.47 19.66
CA GLU A 263 -17.20 19.63 20.06
C GLU A 263 -18.35 19.20 20.98
N ARG A 264 -19.15 18.21 20.56
CA ARG A 264 -20.25 17.67 21.38
C ARG A 264 -19.76 17.12 22.72
N LYS A 265 -18.61 16.45 22.74
CA LYS A 265 -17.98 15.97 23.98
C LYS A 265 -17.65 17.11 24.92
N SER A 266 -17.16 18.24 24.40
CA SER A 266 -16.85 19.42 25.20
C SER A 266 -18.10 20.08 25.79
N GLU A 267 -19.24 20.01 25.08
CA GLU A 267 -20.52 20.57 25.52
C GLU A 267 -21.26 19.66 26.53
N VAL A 268 -21.35 18.36 26.23
CA VAL A 268 -22.19 17.39 26.95
C VAL A 268 -21.39 16.58 27.99
N GLY A 269 -20.06 16.61 27.93
CA GLY A 269 -19.16 15.92 28.86
C GLY A 269 -19.14 14.39 28.74
N SER A 270 -19.93 13.81 27.84
CA SER A 270 -20.01 12.37 27.60
C SER A 270 -20.07 12.06 26.11
N VAL A 271 -19.65 10.85 25.75
CA VAL A 271 -19.61 10.35 24.37
C VAL A 271 -20.21 8.96 24.39
N SER A 272 -21.07 8.65 23.42
CA SER A 272 -21.60 7.29 23.26
C SER A 272 -20.51 6.33 22.78
N TYR A 273 -20.73 5.03 22.96
CA TYR A 273 -19.81 4.00 22.50
C TYR A 273 -19.53 4.08 20.98
N ASP A 274 -20.57 4.35 20.18
CA ASP A 274 -20.44 4.46 18.72
C ASP A 274 -19.66 5.70 18.28
N GLU A 275 -19.82 6.80 19.00
CA GLU A 275 -19.06 8.03 18.78
C GLU A 275 -17.60 7.86 19.20
N GLU A 276 -17.34 7.22 20.34
CA GLU A 276 -15.99 6.89 20.77
C GLU A 276 -15.29 5.98 19.76
N ALA A 277 -15.99 4.98 19.21
CA ALA A 277 -15.49 4.12 18.14
C ALA A 277 -15.21 4.90 16.82
N ALA A 278 -16.03 5.89 16.49
CA ALA A 278 -15.82 6.76 15.32
C ALA A 278 -14.60 7.66 15.50
N MET A 279 -14.43 8.29 16.67
CA MET A 279 -13.23 9.08 17.00
C MET A 279 -11.96 8.24 16.90
N ASN A 280 -12.04 7.05 17.51
CA ASN A 280 -11.00 6.05 17.43
C ASN A 280 -10.65 5.72 15.97
N THR A 281 -11.63 5.53 15.10
CA THR A 281 -11.38 5.23 13.68
C THR A 281 -10.55 6.32 12.99
N TYR A 282 -10.82 7.60 13.27
CA TYR A 282 -10.01 8.71 12.74
C TYR A 282 -8.56 8.59 13.23
N LEU A 283 -8.34 8.47 14.55
CA LEU A 283 -7.00 8.38 15.13
C LEU A 283 -6.18 7.24 14.52
N ALA A 284 -6.80 6.07 14.33
CA ALA A 284 -6.13 4.92 13.73
C ALA A 284 -5.77 5.12 12.25
N ILE A 285 -6.60 5.83 11.47
CA ILE A 285 -6.26 6.20 10.08
C ILE A 285 -5.13 7.23 10.07
N ASN A 286 -5.21 8.23 10.94
CA ASN A 286 -4.20 9.28 11.08
C ASN A 286 -2.82 8.69 11.41
N ASP A 287 -2.75 7.89 12.47
CA ASP A 287 -1.51 7.26 12.94
C ASP A 287 -0.91 6.32 11.88
N LEU A 288 -1.76 5.60 11.14
CA LEU A 288 -1.33 4.75 10.04
C LEU A 288 -0.67 5.59 8.94
N LEU A 289 -1.31 6.67 8.51
CA LEU A 289 -0.79 7.51 7.42
C LEU A 289 0.49 8.25 7.83
N VAL A 290 0.54 8.82 9.03
CA VAL A 290 1.74 9.48 9.56
C VAL A 290 2.91 8.50 9.65
N ALA A 291 2.67 7.24 10.03
CA ALA A 291 3.71 6.23 10.12
C ALA A 291 4.20 5.71 8.76
N GLU A 292 3.30 5.51 7.79
CA GLU A 292 3.61 4.78 6.56
C GLU A 292 3.86 5.68 5.33
N LEU A 293 3.20 6.85 5.22
CA LEU A 293 3.36 7.76 4.07
C LEU A 293 4.82 8.19 3.83
N PRO A 294 5.63 8.55 4.85
CA PRO A 294 7.01 8.97 4.61
C PRO A 294 7.83 7.89 3.88
N ARG A 295 7.70 6.64 4.35
CA ARG A 295 8.39 5.49 3.76
C ARG A 295 7.86 5.16 2.37
N PHE A 296 6.53 5.19 2.21
CA PHE A 296 5.89 4.96 0.93
C PHE A 296 6.36 5.98 -0.13
N ASN A 297 6.31 7.27 0.20
CA ASN A 297 6.73 8.37 -0.69
C ASN A 297 8.20 8.21 -1.12
N GLN A 298 9.08 7.87 -0.18
CA GLN A 298 10.50 7.65 -0.47
C GLN A 298 10.70 6.52 -1.49
N VAL A 299 10.07 5.37 -1.28
CA VAL A 299 10.20 4.20 -2.16
C VAL A 299 9.55 4.46 -3.52
N ALA A 300 8.39 5.11 -3.56
CA ALA A 300 7.70 5.49 -4.79
C ALA A 300 8.55 6.45 -5.65
N LEU A 301 9.17 7.46 -5.04
CA LEU A 301 10.10 8.37 -5.72
C LEU A 301 11.34 7.66 -6.26
N GLN A 302 11.92 6.74 -5.47
CA GLN A 302 13.05 5.94 -5.93
C GLN A 302 12.68 5.10 -7.16
N LEU A 303 11.53 4.42 -7.13
CA LEU A 303 11.05 3.63 -8.25
C LEU A 303 10.79 4.50 -9.49
N LEU A 304 10.14 5.66 -9.32
CA LEU A 304 9.92 6.62 -10.40
C LEU A 304 11.25 7.07 -11.03
N GLY A 305 12.25 7.36 -10.21
CA GLY A 305 13.59 7.69 -10.69
C GLY A 305 14.26 6.54 -11.45
N GLN A 306 14.08 5.28 -11.03
CA GLN A 306 14.60 4.13 -11.77
C GLN A 306 13.88 3.89 -13.10
N ILE A 307 12.57 4.12 -13.16
CA ILE A 307 11.79 4.05 -14.39
C ILE A 307 12.33 5.05 -15.42
N LEU A 308 12.55 6.30 -14.99
CA LEU A 308 13.11 7.35 -15.86
C LEU A 308 14.53 7.01 -16.34
N ARG A 309 15.41 6.54 -15.46
CA ARG A 309 16.77 6.11 -15.85
C ARG A 309 16.73 4.94 -16.83
N SER A 310 15.83 3.98 -16.61
CA SER A 310 15.64 2.85 -17.52
C SER A 310 15.19 3.34 -18.89
N PHE A 311 14.25 4.29 -18.95
CA PHE A 311 13.84 4.90 -20.21
C PHE A 311 15.00 5.61 -20.92
N SER A 312 15.79 6.43 -20.21
CA SER A 312 16.96 7.09 -20.80
C SER A 312 18.00 6.10 -21.33
N ALA A 313 18.28 5.03 -20.60
CA ALA A 313 19.19 3.98 -21.04
C ALA A 313 18.68 3.28 -22.31
N LEU A 314 17.37 2.99 -22.39
CA LEU A 314 16.77 2.41 -23.59
C LEU A 314 16.89 3.34 -24.81
N GLN A 315 16.75 4.65 -24.63
CA GLN A 315 16.96 5.62 -25.72
C GLN A 315 18.41 5.63 -26.22
N LEU A 316 19.37 5.57 -25.29
CA LEU A 316 20.79 5.50 -25.63
C LEU A 316 21.13 4.21 -26.38
N ASP A 317 20.61 3.07 -25.92
CA ASP A 317 20.78 1.78 -26.60
C ASP A 317 20.22 1.82 -28.02
N LEU A 318 19.02 2.39 -28.20
CA LEU A 318 18.39 2.54 -29.53
C LEU A 318 19.27 3.38 -30.46
N ALA A 319 19.75 4.53 -29.97
CA ALA A 319 20.61 5.42 -30.76
C ALA A 319 21.93 4.74 -31.15
N ALA A 320 22.55 4.01 -30.21
CA ALA A 320 23.79 3.27 -30.47
C ALA A 320 23.60 2.15 -31.50
N GLN A 321 22.50 1.38 -31.40
CA GLN A 321 22.18 0.33 -32.38
C GLN A 321 21.91 0.91 -33.76
N ALA A 322 21.13 1.99 -33.85
CA ALA A 322 20.83 2.65 -35.11
C ALA A 322 22.10 3.21 -35.79
N LEU A 323 22.99 3.84 -35.01
CA LEU A 323 24.26 4.35 -35.51
C LEU A 323 25.17 3.22 -36.01
N HIS A 324 25.34 2.16 -35.23
CA HIS A 324 26.16 1.01 -35.61
C HIS A 324 25.71 0.36 -36.92
N HIS A 325 24.39 0.21 -37.11
CA HIS A 325 23.85 -0.32 -38.35
C HIS A 325 24.00 0.63 -39.54
N ALA A 326 23.89 1.95 -39.32
CA ALA A 326 24.12 2.94 -40.36
C ALA A 326 25.59 2.95 -40.83
N GLU A 327 26.55 2.91 -39.89
CA GLU A 327 27.98 2.84 -40.20
C GLU A 327 28.33 1.57 -41.00
N LYS A 328 27.77 0.42 -40.60
CA LYS A 328 27.98 -0.84 -41.31
C LYS A 328 27.46 -0.84 -42.76
N GLU A 329 26.38 -0.12 -43.05
CA GLU A 329 25.90 0.01 -44.43
C GLU A 329 26.76 0.98 -45.26
N LEU A 330 27.38 1.99 -44.63
CA LEU A 330 28.32 2.92 -45.26
C LEU A 330 29.67 2.27 -45.62
N GLU A 331 30.17 1.34 -44.80
CA GLU A 331 31.40 0.59 -45.07
C GLU A 331 31.29 -0.42 -46.23
N GLN A 332 30.07 -0.71 -46.69
CA GLN A 332 29.81 -1.60 -47.83
C GLN A 332 29.81 -0.87 -49.19
N VAL A 333 30.14 0.44 -49.22
CA VAL A 333 30.46 1.24 -50.42
C VAL A 333 31.89 0.97 -50.86
#